data_AF-A0A970LI35-F1
#
_entry.id   AF-A0A970LI35-F1
#
_cell.length_a   1.000
_cell.length_b   1.000
_cell.length_c   1.000
_cell.angle_alpha   90.00
_cell.angle_beta   90.00
_cell.angle_gamma   90.00
#
_symmetry.space_group_name_H-M   'P 1'
#
loop_
_entity.id
_entity.type
_entity.pdbx_description
1 polymer ?
#
loop_
_entity_poly.entity_id
_entity_poly.type
_entity_poly.pdbx_seq_one_letter_code
_entity_poly.pdbx_strand_id
1 'polypeptide(L)' 'MKAILEIVGFNNIDINPKEVTDEYAKKWGHGLGIKEYIVSGDILAYK' A
#
# COMPACT_ATOMS: atom_id res chain seq x y z
N MET A 1 -8.81 3.40 -4.05
CA MET A 1 -8.38 3.89 -2.72
C MET A 1 -8.61 5.40 -2.57
N LYS A 2 -7.95 6.26 -3.34
CA LYS A 2 -8.13 7.74 -3.25
C LYS A 2 -9.60 8.19 -3.30
N ALA A 3 -10.36 7.72 -4.30
CA ALA A 3 -11.79 8.04 -4.42
C ALA A 3 -12.62 7.64 -3.19
N ILE A 4 -12.27 6.54 -2.51
CA ILE A 4 -12.96 6.13 -1.27
C ILE A 4 -12.62 7.14 -0.16
N LEU A 5 -11.34 7.50 0.00
CA LEU A 5 -10.88 8.47 1.00
C LEU A 5 -11.54 9.85 0.80
N GLU A 6 -11.71 10.28 -0.45
CA GLU A 6 -12.42 11.51 -0.78
C GLU A 6 -13.91 11.43 -0.37
N ILE A 7 -14.58 10.31 -0.65
CA ILE A 7 -15.99 10.10 -0.27
C ILE A 7 -16.20 10.15 1.25
N VAL A 8 -15.28 9.61 2.05
CA VAL A 8 -15.35 9.71 3.53
C VAL A 8 -14.93 11.08 4.08
N GLY A 9 -14.59 12.03 3.20
CA GLY A 9 -14.30 13.43 3.54
C GLY A 9 -12.86 13.70 3.95
N PHE A 10 -11.91 12.83 3.59
CA PHE A 10 -10.49 13.16 3.72
C PHE A 10 -10.03 14.05 2.56
N ASN A 11 -9.17 15.00 2.88
CA ASN A 11 -8.53 15.94 1.96
C ASN A 11 -7.01 15.79 2.04
N ASN A 12 -6.29 16.40 1.10
CA ASN A 12 -4.83 16.33 1.00
C ASN A 12 -4.30 14.88 1.03
N ILE A 13 -4.88 14.03 0.18
CA ILE A 13 -4.54 12.61 0.12
C ILE A 13 -3.28 12.41 -0.71
N ASP A 14 -2.23 11.93 -0.06
CA ASP A 14 -0.96 11.52 -0.67
C ASP A 14 -0.76 10.01 -0.47
N ILE A 15 -0.43 9.30 -1.55
CA ILE A 15 -0.26 7.85 -1.58
C ILE A 15 1.12 7.55 -2.16
N ASN A 16 2.01 7.03 -1.32
CA ASN A 16 3.39 6.75 -1.70
C ASN A 16 3.62 5.23 -1.74
N PRO A 17 3.44 4.59 -2.92
CA PRO A 17 3.75 3.19 -3.08
C PRO A 17 5.27 2.95 -3.01
N LYS A 18 5.65 1.87 -2.36
CA LYS A 18 7.02 1.40 -2.15
C LYS A 18 7.10 -0.08 -2.49
N GLU A 19 8.14 -0.44 -3.22
CA GLU A 19 8.44 -1.85 -3.47
C GLU A 19 8.64 -2.60 -2.15
N VAL A 20 8.15 -3.84 -2.12
CA VAL A 20 8.34 -4.70 -0.97
C VAL A 20 9.73 -5.34 -0.99
N THR A 21 10.33 -5.50 0.19
CA THR A 21 11.58 -6.24 0.32
C THR A 21 11.35 -7.74 0.14
N ASP A 22 12.39 -8.48 -0.25
CA ASP A 22 12.34 -9.94 -0.37
C ASP A 22 12.00 -10.62 0.96
N GLU A 23 12.49 -10.08 2.07
CA GLU A 23 12.21 -10.59 3.41
C GLU A 23 10.72 -10.47 3.75
N TYR A 24 10.12 -9.30 3.47
CA TYR A 24 8.69 -9.08 3.68
C TYR A 24 7.85 -9.99 2.77
N ALA A 25 8.20 -10.08 1.49
CA ALA A 25 7.52 -10.96 0.55
C ALA A 25 7.60 -12.43 0.98
N LYS A 26 8.73 -12.90 1.51
CA LYS A 26 8.87 -14.27 2.03
C LYS A 26 8.01 -14.52 3.28
N LYS A 27 7.93 -13.53 4.18
CA LYS A 27 7.11 -13.62 5.40
C LYS A 27 5.64 -13.85 5.08
N TRP A 28 5.11 -13.18 4.05
CA TRP A 28 3.69 -13.23 3.69
C TRP A 28 3.37 -14.13 2.49
N GLY A 29 4.38 -14.48 1.70
CA GLY A 29 4.24 -15.28 0.49
C GLY A 29 4.08 -16.77 0.76
N HIS A 30 4.45 -17.28 1.94
CA HIS A 30 4.35 -18.70 2.26
C HIS A 30 4.99 -19.60 1.17
N GLY A 31 6.11 -19.17 0.58
CA GLY A 31 6.80 -19.87 -0.50
C GLY A 31 6.30 -19.53 -1.91
N LEU A 32 5.26 -18.72 -2.05
CA LEU A 32 4.81 -18.16 -3.32
C LEU A 32 5.63 -16.91 -3.67
N GLY A 33 6.02 -16.78 -4.94
CA GLY A 33 6.73 -15.63 -5.49
C GLY A 33 5.84 -14.40 -5.64
N ILE A 34 5.22 -13.93 -4.55
CA ILE A 34 4.19 -12.88 -4.58
C ILE A 34 4.75 -11.46 -4.72
N LYS A 35 6.07 -11.29 -4.68
CA LYS A 35 6.74 -9.99 -4.65
C LYS A 35 6.28 -9.06 -5.78
N GLU A 36 6.11 -9.60 -6.98
CA GLU A 36 5.70 -8.85 -8.18
C GLU A 36 4.22 -8.44 -8.16
N TYR A 37 3.43 -9.02 -7.24
CA TYR A 37 1.99 -8.83 -7.14
C TYR A 37 1.59 -8.01 -5.92
N ILE A 38 2.54 -7.67 -5.04
CA ILE A 38 2.27 -6.91 -3.82
C ILE A 38 3.09 -5.63 -3.78
N VAL A 39 2.52 -4.61 -3.13
CA VAL A 39 3.15 -3.31 -2.93
C VAL A 39 2.91 -2.88 -1.49
N SER A 40 3.91 -2.24 -0.90
CA SER A 40 3.75 -1.56 0.39
C SER A 40 3.55 -0.07 0.14
N GLY A 41 3.03 0.68 1.08
CA GLY A 41 2.95 2.12 0.89
C GLY A 41 2.35 2.83 2.08
N ASP A 42 2.66 4.11 2.15
CA ASP A 42 2.11 5.02 3.14
C ASP A 42 0.98 5.83 2.51
N ILE A 43 -0.09 6.02 3.26
CA ILE A 43 -1.19 6.90 2.91
C ILE A 43 -1.24 8.00 3.95
N LEU A 44 -1.02 9.24 3.51
CA LEU A 44 -1.19 10.44 4.31
C LEU A 44 -2.48 11.11 3.85
N ALA A 45 -3.40 11.35 4.78
CA ALA A 45 -4.65 12.02 4.50
C ALA A 45 -5.11 12.78 5.75
N TYR A 46 -5.71 13.95 5.55
CA TYR A 46 -6.16 14.83 6.63
C TYR A 46 -7.68 14.97 6.57
N LYS A 47 -8.32 15.18 7.72
CA LYS A 47 -9.75 15.41 7.81
C LYS A 47 -10.03 16.65 8.63
#